data_AF-A0A950NP46-F1
#
_entry.id   AF-A0A950NP46-F1
#
_cell.length_a   1.000
_cell.length_b   1.000
_cell.length_c   1.000
_cell.angle_alpha   90.00
_cell.angle_beta   90.00
_cell.angle_gamma   90.00
#
_symmetry.space_group_name_H-M   'P 1'
#
loop_
_entity.id
_entity.type
_entity.pdbx_description
1 polymer ?
#
loop_
_entity_poly.entity_id
_entity_poly.type
_entity_poly.pdbx_seq_one_letter_code
_entity_poly.pdbx_strand_id
1 'polypeptide(L)'
;MRRRQNTHVGRRLASGCLAVALVLVGTTAIAGAASAHQHAAPHERPPRGIAKISHVVVLMQENRSYDSYFGQLHFEGQPQSSREPDVGNPDPLGGPPIRPFLTTNPCTSADLSHSWDGTHQEIDGGRMDGFTAQNEDPTDPSGSRTMSYYDDQTLPFYYGIANEFS
;
A
#
# COMPACT_ATOMS: atom_id res chain seq x y z
N MET A 1 -20.97 -19.59 46.93
CA MET A 1 -21.85 -18.93 47.93
C MET A 1 -21.15 -17.65 48.37
N ARG A 2 -21.65 -16.41 48.33
CA ARG A 2 -22.99 -15.82 48.28
C ARG A 2 -22.89 -14.52 47.45
N ARG A 3 -23.78 -14.35 46.47
CA ARG A 3 -24.11 -13.06 45.83
C ARG A 3 -25.08 -12.32 46.76
N ARG A 4 -24.81 -11.07 47.13
CA ARG A 4 -25.81 -10.18 47.77
C ARG A 4 -26.19 -9.09 46.77
N GLN A 5 -27.44 -9.11 46.34
CA GLN A 5 -28.11 -8.01 45.66
C GLN A 5 -28.68 -7.08 46.73
N ASN A 6 -28.45 -5.77 46.59
CA ASN A 6 -29.11 -4.75 47.39
C ASN A 6 -30.24 -4.13 46.54
N THR A 7 -31.47 -4.38 46.95
CA THR A 7 -32.66 -3.62 46.56
C THR A 7 -33.27 -3.07 47.84
N HIS A 8 -33.46 -1.76 47.95
CA HIS A 8 -34.47 -1.21 48.85
C HIS A 8 -35.07 0.07 48.25
N VAL A 9 -36.27 -0.14 47.70
CA VAL A 9 -37.27 0.86 47.39
C VAL A 9 -37.81 1.43 48.70
N GLY A 10 -37.84 2.75 48.84
CA GLY A 10 -38.43 3.46 49.98
C GLY A 10 -39.43 4.50 49.52
N ARG A 11 -40.70 4.11 49.40
CA ARG A 11 -41.86 4.97 49.13
C ARG A 11 -42.29 5.61 50.47
N ARG A 12 -42.43 6.93 50.53
CA ARG A 12 -43.20 7.60 51.59
C ARG A 12 -44.28 8.48 50.95
N LEU A 13 -45.52 8.10 51.20
CA LEU A 13 -46.73 8.88 50.97
C LEU A 13 -46.99 9.73 52.22
N ALA A 14 -47.40 10.98 52.04
CA ALA A 14 -48.14 11.73 53.05
C ALA A 14 -49.17 12.62 52.34
N SER A 15 -50.44 12.35 52.64
CA SER A 15 -51.63 13.06 52.22
C SER A 15 -51.76 14.44 52.87
N GLY A 16 -52.44 15.36 52.19
CA GLY A 16 -52.98 16.57 52.80
C GLY A 16 -53.70 17.45 51.79
N CYS A 17 -55.01 17.25 51.63
CA CYS A 17 -55.89 18.11 50.84
C CYS A 17 -56.01 19.50 51.48
N LEU A 18 -55.86 20.57 50.69
CA LEU A 18 -56.72 21.75 50.83
C LEU A 18 -56.89 22.41 49.46
N ALA A 19 -58.13 22.44 49.00
CA ALA A 19 -58.53 23.12 47.77
C ALA A 19 -58.58 24.63 48.00
N VAL A 20 -57.97 25.39 47.09
CA VAL A 20 -58.32 26.79 46.86
C VAL A 20 -58.50 26.94 45.35
N ALA A 21 -59.75 27.12 44.93
CA ALA A 21 -60.09 27.53 43.58
C ALA A 21 -59.87 29.05 43.48
N LEU A 22 -59.06 29.51 42.53
CA LEU A 22 -59.02 30.92 42.15
C LEU A 22 -59.00 31.06 40.63
N VAL A 23 -60.17 31.41 40.11
CA VAL A 23 -60.51 32.23 38.93
C VAL A 23 -59.49 32.30 37.79
N LEU A 24 -59.88 31.70 36.67
CA LEU A 24 -59.33 31.94 35.33
C LEU A 24 -59.51 33.41 34.92
N VAL A 25 -58.40 34.14 34.77
CA VAL A 25 -58.34 35.36 33.93
C VAL A 25 -57.39 35.06 32.78
N GLY A 26 -57.95 35.09 31.57
CA GLY A 26 -57.28 34.71 30.35
C GLY A 26 -56.15 35.67 29.97
N THR A 27 -55.02 35.07 29.59
CA THR A 27 -54.09 35.63 28.63
C THR A 27 -53.84 34.55 27.60
N THR A 28 -54.46 34.68 26.43
CA THR A 28 -54.11 33.90 25.24
C THR A 28 -52.71 34.33 24.81
N ALA A 29 -51.70 33.63 25.31
CA ALA A 29 -50.37 33.69 24.71
C ALA A 29 -50.47 32.96 23.36
N ILE A 30 -50.45 33.72 22.28
CA ILE A 30 -50.30 33.17 20.93
C ILE A 30 -48.88 32.59 20.90
N ALA A 31 -48.76 31.31 21.20
CA ALA A 31 -47.54 30.56 20.97
C ALA A 31 -47.33 30.50 19.46
N GLY A 32 -46.57 31.47 18.94
CA GLY A 32 -46.01 31.39 17.60
C GLY A 32 -45.11 30.16 17.57
N ALA A 33 -45.64 29.04 17.08
CA ALA A 33 -44.85 27.88 16.74
C ALA A 33 -43.97 28.29 15.56
N ALA A 34 -42.80 28.83 15.84
CA ALA A 34 -41.72 28.86 14.88
C ALA A 34 -41.38 27.39 14.60
N SER A 35 -41.92 26.85 13.52
CA SER A 35 -41.46 25.59 12.95
C SER A 35 -39.99 25.79 12.60
N ALA A 36 -39.11 25.43 13.52
CA ALA A 36 -37.71 25.23 13.22
C ALA A 36 -37.67 24.17 12.11
N HIS A 37 -37.53 24.62 10.87
CA HIS A 37 -37.11 23.75 9.80
C HIS A 37 -35.73 23.27 10.21
N GLN A 38 -35.67 22.08 10.80
CA GLN A 38 -34.44 21.31 10.85
C GLN A 38 -34.13 21.01 9.38
N HIS A 39 -33.41 21.92 8.74
CA HIS A 39 -32.71 21.60 7.52
C HIS A 39 -31.75 20.49 7.91
N ALA A 40 -32.11 19.25 7.58
CA ALA A 40 -31.21 18.14 7.72
C ALA A 40 -29.92 18.55 7.00
N ALA A 41 -28.82 18.63 7.75
CA ALA A 41 -27.53 18.89 7.17
C ALA A 41 -27.33 17.89 6.02
N PRO A 42 -26.78 18.30 4.87
CA PRO A 42 -26.49 17.37 3.80
C PRO A 42 -25.69 16.22 4.39
N HIS A 43 -26.22 14.99 4.33
CA HIS A 43 -25.42 13.82 4.62
C HIS A 43 -24.34 13.77 3.55
N GLU A 44 -23.12 14.19 3.90
CA GLU A 44 -21.97 14.04 3.03
C GLU A 44 -21.84 12.56 2.68
N ARG A 45 -21.99 12.26 1.38
CA ARG A 45 -21.84 10.90 0.89
C ARG A 45 -20.40 10.48 1.17
N PRO A 46 -20.15 9.32 1.80
CA PRO A 46 -18.80 8.88 2.09
C PRO A 46 -17.95 8.92 0.80
N PRO A 47 -16.68 9.38 0.90
CA PRO A 47 -15.82 9.51 -0.26
C PRO A 47 -15.72 8.19 -1.03
N ARG A 48 -15.61 8.27 -2.36
CA ARG A 48 -15.55 7.11 -3.26
C ARG A 48 -14.25 7.13 -4.05
N GLY A 49 -13.74 5.95 -4.40
CA GLY A 49 -12.49 5.81 -5.16
C GLY A 49 -11.31 6.51 -4.47
N ILE A 50 -10.49 7.21 -5.26
CA ILE A 50 -9.28 7.91 -4.79
C ILE A 50 -9.57 8.96 -3.71
N ALA A 51 -10.80 9.52 -3.66
CA ALA A 51 -11.19 10.51 -2.67
C ALA A 51 -11.20 9.97 -1.22
N LYS A 52 -11.06 8.65 -1.01
CA LYS A 52 -10.88 8.04 0.31
C LYS A 52 -9.45 8.17 0.84
N ILE A 53 -8.46 8.43 -0.01
CA ILE A 53 -7.05 8.49 0.36
C ILE A 53 -6.76 9.91 0.88
N SER A 54 -6.39 10.02 2.16
CA SER A 54 -6.04 11.31 2.79
C SER A 54 -4.53 11.57 2.82
N HIS A 55 -3.72 10.50 2.79
CA HIS A 55 -2.27 10.57 2.87
C HIS A 55 -1.65 9.60 1.87
N VAL A 56 -0.63 10.06 1.15
CA VAL A 56 0.22 9.24 0.29
C VAL A 56 1.62 9.32 0.87
N VAL A 57 2.19 8.16 1.20
CA VAL A 57 3.60 8.02 1.59
C VAL A 57 4.31 7.37 0.41
N VAL A 58 5.31 8.05 -0.13
CA VAL A 58 6.13 7.53 -1.23
C VAL A 58 7.47 7.08 -0.67
N LEU A 59 7.71 5.77 -0.70
CA LEU A 59 9.02 5.18 -0.40
C LEU A 59 9.78 5.03 -1.72
N MET A 60 10.82 5.83 -1.92
CA MET A 60 11.68 5.74 -3.09
C MET A 60 12.89 4.89 -2.76
N GLN A 61 13.09 3.83 -3.54
CA GLN A 61 14.25 2.95 -3.47
C GLN A 61 15.15 3.18 -4.68
N GLU A 62 16.35 2.63 -4.65
CA GLU A 62 17.42 2.89 -5.62
C GLU A 62 17.86 1.61 -6.35
N ASN A 63 18.40 1.80 -7.55
CA ASN A 63 19.32 0.93 -8.30
C ASN A 63 18.96 -0.55 -8.44
N ARG A 64 17.67 -0.86 -8.61
CA ARG A 64 17.19 -2.21 -8.95
C ARG A 64 16.15 -2.17 -10.05
N SER A 65 16.38 -2.97 -11.10
CA SER A 65 15.40 -3.17 -12.17
C SER A 65 14.23 -4.02 -11.67
N TYR A 66 13.13 -4.00 -12.41
CA TYR A 66 12.00 -4.88 -12.14
C TYR A 66 12.44 -6.35 -12.21
N ASP A 67 13.18 -6.75 -13.25
CA ASP A 67 13.54 -8.16 -13.48
C ASP A 67 14.48 -8.70 -12.38
N SER A 68 15.35 -7.85 -11.81
CA SER A 68 16.20 -8.23 -10.67
C SER A 68 15.41 -8.56 -9.41
N TYR A 69 14.30 -7.88 -9.13
CA TYR A 69 13.52 -8.04 -7.88
C TYR A 69 12.25 -8.85 -8.04
N PHE A 70 11.64 -8.83 -9.23
CA PHE A 70 10.28 -9.29 -9.46
C PHE A 70 10.13 -10.12 -10.74
N GLY A 71 11.21 -10.38 -11.48
CA GLY A 71 11.18 -11.22 -12.68
C GLY A 71 10.67 -12.65 -12.42
N GLN A 72 10.76 -13.13 -11.17
CA GLN A 72 10.27 -14.46 -10.77
C GLN A 72 8.79 -14.51 -10.36
N LEU A 73 8.12 -13.37 -10.15
CA LEU A 73 6.71 -13.34 -9.70
C LEU A 73 5.80 -14.21 -10.59
N HIS A 74 6.04 -14.22 -11.90
CA HIS A 74 5.26 -15.02 -12.84
C HIS A 74 5.31 -16.51 -12.52
N PHE A 75 6.50 -17.01 -12.16
CA PHE A 75 6.74 -18.41 -11.86
C PHE A 75 6.32 -18.79 -10.43
N GLU A 76 6.19 -17.80 -9.55
CA GLU A 76 5.84 -17.97 -8.14
C GLU A 76 4.35 -17.74 -7.83
N GLY A 77 3.50 -17.79 -8.85
CA GLY A 77 2.04 -17.79 -8.68
C GLY A 77 1.35 -16.46 -9.00
N GLN A 78 2.06 -15.50 -9.60
CA GLN A 78 1.48 -14.25 -10.13
C GLN A 78 1.50 -14.25 -11.67
N PRO A 79 0.66 -15.07 -12.36
CA PRO A 79 0.73 -15.23 -13.81
C PRO A 79 0.40 -13.96 -14.61
N GLN A 80 -0.19 -12.95 -13.97
CA GLN A 80 -0.48 -11.64 -14.56
C GLN A 80 0.76 -10.72 -14.61
N SER A 81 1.82 -11.05 -13.87
CA SER A 81 3.09 -10.32 -13.92
C SER A 81 3.86 -10.65 -15.20
N SER A 82 4.77 -9.74 -15.59
CA SER A 82 5.67 -9.95 -16.72
C SER A 82 6.49 -11.22 -16.52
N ARG A 83 6.49 -12.08 -17.55
CA ARG A 83 7.33 -13.28 -17.58
C ARG A 83 8.70 -12.92 -18.12
N GLU A 84 9.72 -13.06 -17.28
CA GLU A 84 11.09 -12.82 -17.72
C GLU A 84 11.52 -13.82 -18.83
N PRO A 85 12.07 -13.37 -19.95
CA PRO A 85 12.64 -14.24 -20.97
C PRO A 85 13.91 -14.94 -20.47
N ASP A 86 14.06 -16.23 -20.76
CA ASP A 86 15.33 -16.95 -20.51
C ASP A 86 16.30 -16.76 -21.69
N VAL A 87 16.60 -15.49 -21.99
CA VAL A 87 17.49 -15.06 -23.08
C VAL A 87 18.71 -14.38 -22.47
N GLY A 88 19.90 -14.80 -22.89
CA GLY A 88 21.15 -14.24 -22.38
C GLY A 88 21.67 -13.05 -23.17
N ASN A 89 22.44 -12.21 -22.50
CA ASN A 89 23.23 -11.15 -23.14
C ASN A 89 24.61 -11.66 -23.58
N PRO A 90 25.19 -11.15 -24.68
CA PRO A 90 26.54 -11.51 -25.12
C PRO A 90 27.58 -11.35 -24.01
N ASP A 91 28.52 -12.29 -23.86
CA ASP A 91 29.66 -12.10 -22.97
C ASP A 91 30.72 -11.21 -23.66
N PRO A 92 31.06 -10.02 -23.12
CA PRO A 92 32.07 -9.14 -23.70
C PRO A 92 33.48 -9.78 -23.74
N LEU A 93 33.72 -10.85 -22.98
CA LEU A 93 34.96 -11.62 -22.98
C LEU A 93 35.00 -12.73 -24.05
N GLY A 94 33.94 -12.85 -24.86
CA GLY A 94 33.84 -13.82 -25.96
C GLY A 94 33.40 -15.22 -25.54
N GLY A 95 32.92 -15.38 -24.30
CA GLY A 95 32.28 -16.61 -23.83
C GLY A 95 30.85 -16.81 -24.36
N PRO A 96 30.18 -17.89 -23.91
CA PRO A 96 28.76 -18.08 -24.19
C PRO A 96 27.90 -16.92 -23.63
N PRO A 97 26.72 -16.64 -24.21
CA PRO A 97 25.81 -15.64 -23.66
C PRO A 97 25.48 -15.91 -22.18
N ILE A 98 25.51 -14.85 -21.38
CA ILE A 98 25.20 -14.87 -19.95
C ILE A 98 23.68 -14.80 -19.80
N ARG A 99 23.08 -15.92 -19.38
CA ARG A 99 21.64 -16.01 -19.10
C ARG A 99 21.29 -15.44 -17.73
N PRO A 100 20.01 -15.05 -17.50
CA PRO A 100 19.53 -14.71 -16.17
C PRO A 100 19.86 -15.82 -15.15
N PHE A 101 20.35 -15.45 -13.97
CA PHE A 101 20.66 -16.42 -12.91
C PHE A 101 20.30 -15.91 -11.51
N LEU A 102 19.91 -16.84 -10.64
CA LEU A 102 19.62 -16.55 -9.24
C LEU A 102 20.89 -16.17 -8.48
N THR A 103 20.83 -15.09 -7.72
CA THR A 103 21.83 -14.75 -6.68
C THR A 103 21.15 -14.65 -5.32
N THR A 104 21.81 -15.14 -4.28
CA THR A 104 21.28 -15.14 -2.90
C THR A 104 21.91 -14.09 -2.01
N ASN A 105 22.87 -13.31 -2.55
CA ASN A 105 23.50 -12.21 -1.82
C ASN A 105 22.87 -10.88 -2.22
N PRO A 106 22.00 -10.28 -1.38
CA PRO A 106 21.42 -8.96 -1.65
C PRO A 106 22.43 -7.82 -1.47
N CYS A 107 23.53 -8.07 -0.76
CA CYS A 107 24.57 -7.08 -0.47
C CYS A 107 25.58 -7.01 -1.61
N THR A 108 25.20 -6.35 -2.71
CA THR A 108 26.11 -6.05 -3.82
C THR A 108 26.71 -4.66 -3.63
N SER A 109 28.03 -4.55 -3.48
CA SER A 109 28.68 -3.25 -3.23
C SER A 109 29.06 -2.48 -4.50
N ALA A 110 29.06 -3.12 -5.66
CA ALA A 110 29.36 -2.43 -6.90
C ALA A 110 28.09 -2.12 -7.67
N ASP A 111 28.05 -0.89 -8.14
CA ASP A 111 26.99 -0.34 -8.94
C ASP A 111 27.12 -0.80 -10.40
N LEU A 112 25.98 -1.00 -11.05
CA LEU A 112 25.94 -1.25 -12.48
C LEU A 112 25.88 0.11 -13.20
N SER A 113 26.12 0.14 -14.52
CA SER A 113 25.87 1.38 -15.25
C SER A 113 24.39 1.73 -15.16
N HIS A 114 24.11 2.96 -14.76
CA HIS A 114 22.77 3.54 -14.70
C HIS A 114 22.81 4.97 -15.28
N SER A 115 23.84 5.24 -16.09
CA SER A 115 23.99 6.50 -16.82
C SER A 115 23.02 6.55 -17.99
N TRP A 116 22.66 7.77 -18.42
CA TRP A 116 21.79 7.96 -19.59
C TRP A 116 22.37 7.25 -20.83
N ASP A 117 23.64 7.48 -21.14
CA ASP A 117 24.29 6.90 -22.32
C ASP A 117 24.47 5.39 -22.19
N GLY A 118 24.78 4.88 -20.98
CA GLY A 118 24.85 3.46 -20.68
C GLY A 118 23.52 2.77 -20.93
N THR A 119 22.43 3.25 -20.33
CA THR A 119 21.09 2.67 -20.51
C THR A 119 20.64 2.64 -21.98
N HIS A 120 20.99 3.63 -22.80
CA HIS A 120 20.66 3.60 -24.23
C HIS A 120 21.44 2.52 -24.98
N GLN A 121 22.68 2.27 -24.58
CA GLN A 121 23.50 1.19 -25.12
C GLN A 121 23.04 -0.18 -24.61
N GLU A 122 22.54 -0.29 -23.38
CA GLU A 122 21.95 -1.53 -22.84
C GLU A 122 20.69 -1.94 -23.59
N ILE A 123 19.80 -0.97 -23.87
CA ILE A 123 18.58 -1.17 -24.64
C ILE A 123 18.89 -1.53 -26.10
N ASP A 124 20.00 -1.03 -26.62
CA ASP A 124 20.53 -1.29 -27.96
C ASP A 124 19.46 -1.22 -29.09
N GLY A 125 18.74 -0.09 -29.13
CA GLY A 125 17.68 0.12 -30.12
C GLY A 125 16.51 -0.87 -30.00
N GLY A 126 16.31 -1.45 -28.82
CA GLY A 126 15.25 -2.42 -28.52
C GLY A 126 15.68 -3.88 -28.64
N ARG A 127 16.95 -4.16 -28.91
CA ARG A 127 17.49 -5.53 -28.91
C ARG A 127 17.69 -6.10 -27.50
N MET A 128 17.89 -5.22 -26.50
CA MET A 128 18.05 -5.58 -25.09
C MET A 128 19.26 -6.50 -24.84
N ASP A 129 20.33 -6.34 -25.62
CA ASP A 129 21.53 -7.19 -25.61
C ASP A 129 22.83 -6.44 -25.25
N GLY A 130 22.74 -5.24 -24.67
CA GLY A 130 23.90 -4.44 -24.28
C GLY A 130 24.26 -4.47 -22.78
N PHE A 131 23.45 -5.06 -21.90
CA PHE A 131 23.59 -4.99 -20.44
C PHE A 131 24.97 -5.42 -19.94
N THR A 132 25.42 -6.61 -20.31
CA THR A 132 26.73 -7.16 -19.88
C THR A 132 27.90 -6.33 -20.38
N ALA A 133 27.77 -5.72 -21.56
CA ALA A 133 28.82 -4.92 -22.19
C ALA A 133 28.95 -3.51 -21.58
N GLN A 134 27.87 -2.98 -21.01
CA GLN A 134 27.85 -1.64 -20.39
C GLN A 134 28.23 -1.64 -18.91
N ASN A 135 28.50 -2.81 -18.32
CA ASN A 135 28.92 -2.86 -16.92
C ASN A 135 30.21 -2.06 -16.69
N GLU A 136 30.17 -1.17 -15.70
CA GLU A 136 31.29 -0.27 -15.35
C GLU A 136 32.13 -0.79 -14.17
N ASP A 137 31.71 -1.89 -13.51
CA ASP A 137 32.46 -2.48 -12.39
C ASP A 137 33.72 -3.22 -12.90
N PRO A 138 34.94 -2.72 -12.60
CA PRO A 138 36.17 -3.36 -13.05
C PRO A 138 36.42 -4.72 -12.40
N THR A 139 35.70 -5.05 -11.32
CA THR A 139 35.77 -6.36 -10.66
C THR A 139 34.84 -7.41 -11.29
N ASP A 140 33.96 -6.99 -12.20
CA ASP A 140 33.11 -7.87 -13.03
C ASP A 140 33.31 -7.56 -14.53
N PRO A 141 34.46 -7.94 -15.11
CA PRO A 141 34.76 -7.63 -16.52
C PRO A 141 33.83 -8.32 -17.52
N SER A 142 33.06 -9.33 -17.08
CA SER A 142 32.02 -9.98 -17.90
C SER A 142 30.69 -9.24 -17.87
N GLY A 143 30.50 -8.32 -16.91
CA GLY A 143 29.21 -7.72 -16.59
C GLY A 143 28.14 -8.71 -16.15
N SER A 144 28.52 -9.92 -15.74
CA SER A 144 27.59 -11.00 -15.43
C SER A 144 26.54 -10.61 -14.40
N ARG A 145 26.86 -9.73 -13.45
CA ARG A 145 25.93 -9.30 -12.40
C ARG A 145 24.68 -8.61 -12.95
N THR A 146 24.75 -7.97 -14.12
CA THR A 146 23.57 -7.35 -14.74
C THR A 146 22.47 -8.37 -15.04
N MET A 147 22.85 -9.65 -15.19
CA MET A 147 21.95 -10.76 -15.47
C MET A 147 21.49 -11.49 -14.19
N SER A 148 21.80 -10.98 -13.00
CA SER A 148 21.38 -11.62 -11.75
C SER A 148 19.98 -11.17 -11.29
N TYR A 149 19.23 -12.10 -10.71
CA TYR A 149 17.92 -11.84 -10.09
C TYR A 149 17.82 -12.47 -8.71
N TYR A 150 16.85 -11.99 -7.92
CA TYR A 150 16.45 -12.52 -6.63
C TYR A 150 15.11 -13.26 -6.71
N ASP A 151 14.85 -14.12 -5.74
CA ASP A 151 13.61 -14.86 -5.55
C ASP A 151 12.93 -14.50 -4.22
N ASP A 152 11.78 -15.13 -3.94
CA ASP A 152 11.08 -14.98 -2.66
C ASP A 152 11.92 -15.35 -1.44
N GLN A 153 12.85 -16.30 -1.58
CA GLN A 153 13.72 -16.72 -0.49
C GLN A 153 14.71 -15.61 -0.11
N THR A 154 15.19 -14.87 -1.10
CA THR A 154 16.15 -13.79 -0.90
C THR A 154 15.47 -12.46 -0.55
N LEU A 155 14.31 -12.17 -1.13
CA LEU A 155 13.55 -10.92 -0.93
C LEU A 155 12.13 -11.15 -0.36
N PRO A 156 11.96 -11.87 0.77
CA PRO A 156 10.65 -12.32 1.23
C PRO A 156 9.69 -11.19 1.57
N PHE A 157 10.20 -10.03 2.02
CA PHE A 157 9.39 -8.86 2.30
C PHE A 157 8.73 -8.29 1.04
N TYR A 158 9.49 -8.17 -0.06
CA TYR A 158 8.99 -7.58 -1.31
C TYR A 158 7.97 -8.50 -1.99
N TYR A 159 8.25 -9.80 -2.01
CA TYR A 159 7.33 -10.81 -2.53
C TYR A 159 6.06 -10.90 -1.67
N GLY A 160 6.19 -10.76 -0.34
CA GLY A 160 5.04 -10.69 0.56
C GLY A 160 4.11 -9.51 0.25
N ILE A 161 4.66 -8.32 -0.01
CA ILE A 161 3.85 -7.15 -0.39
C ILE A 161 3.23 -7.34 -1.77
N ALA A 162 4.00 -7.82 -2.75
CA ALA A 162 3.51 -8.06 -4.11
C ALA A 162 2.36 -9.08 -4.15
N ASN A 163 2.36 -10.03 -3.21
CA ASN A 163 1.30 -11.03 -3.08
C ASN A 163 0.03 -10.55 -2.38
N GLU A 164 0.13 -9.51 -1.53
CA GLU A 164 -0.99 -9.00 -0.75
C GLU A 164 -1.69 -7.78 -1.41
N PHE A 165 -0.95 -6.97 -2.18
CA PHE A 165 -1.43 -5.69 -2.70
C PHE A 165 -1.26 -5.56 -4.23
N SER A 166 -2.15 -4.79 -4.88
CA SER A 166 -2.18 -4.54 -6.33
C SER A 166 -2.59 -3.10 -6.68
#